data_AF-A0A1Q3LU33-F1
#
_entry.id   AF-A0A1Q3LU33-F1
#
_cell.length_a   1.000
_cell.length_b   1.000
_cell.length_c   1.000
_cell.angle_alpha   90.00
_cell.angle_beta   90.00
_cell.angle_gamma   90.00
#
_symmetry.space_group_name_H-M   'P 1'
#
loop_
_entity.id
_entity.type
_entity.pdbx_description
1 polymer ?
#
loop_
_entity_poly.entity_id
_entity_poly.type
_entity_poly.pdbx_seq_one_letter_code
_entity_poly.pdbx_strand_id
1 'polypeptide(L)'
;MSREEEFAGRVRIEMTTLRVWLDKGWIVPSQVGDSAVFRDVDVARAALIRDLDDLMGINNEGIDVVLGLVDQLHMRRHDFDMMVEVLRAAGTEQDSARSQPRRCADKFSTSPKSKVATLELPHAIQRVPDASCALHE
;
A
#
# COMPACT_ATOMS: atom_id res chain seq x y z
N MET A 1 22.38 -1.28 28.37
CA MET A 1 20.92 -1.09 28.51
C MET A 1 20.26 -1.85 27.38
N SER A 2 19.34 -2.75 27.69
CA SER A 2 18.62 -3.55 26.69
C SER A 2 17.69 -2.63 25.86
N ARG A 3 17.38 -2.99 24.60
CA ARG A 3 16.45 -2.19 23.77
C ARG A 3 15.06 -2.08 24.42
N GLU A 4 14.67 -3.09 25.18
CA GLU A 4 13.44 -3.08 25.97
C GLU A 4 13.48 -2.01 27.08
N GLU A 5 14.63 -1.80 27.71
CA GLU A 5 14.80 -0.77 28.76
C GLU A 5 14.71 0.63 28.16
N GLU A 6 15.30 0.83 26.97
CA GLU A 6 15.18 2.08 26.24
C GLU A 6 13.73 2.36 25.84
N PHE A 7 13.03 1.35 25.33
CA PHE A 7 11.61 1.46 24.97
C PHE A 7 10.74 1.80 26.19
N ALA A 8 10.93 1.08 27.29
CA ALA A 8 10.22 1.33 28.55
C ALA A 8 10.44 2.78 29.05
N GLY A 9 11.68 3.27 28.97
CA GLY A 9 12.02 4.66 29.30
C GLY A 9 11.36 5.69 28.39
N ARG A 10 11.29 5.43 27.07
CA ARG A 10 10.64 6.33 26.09
C ARG A 10 9.13 6.43 26.31
N VAL A 11 8.47 5.31 26.60
CA VAL A 11 7.02 5.26 26.83
C VAL A 11 6.66 5.63 28.27
N ARG A 12 7.63 5.69 29.18
CA ARG A 12 7.45 5.92 30.63
C ARG A 12 6.63 4.83 31.30
N ILE A 13 6.99 3.58 31.05
CA ILE A 13 6.38 2.40 31.65
C ILE A 13 7.42 1.59 32.41
N GLU A 14 6.96 0.80 33.39
CA GLU A 14 7.80 -0.16 34.09
C GLU A 14 8.15 -1.36 33.20
N MET A 15 9.32 -1.96 33.41
CA MET A 15 9.76 -3.15 32.67
C MET A 15 8.82 -4.35 32.88
N THR A 16 8.20 -4.44 34.05
CA THR A 16 7.21 -5.48 34.35
C THR A 16 5.96 -5.34 33.48
N THR A 17 5.48 -4.11 33.29
CA THR A 17 4.34 -3.80 32.41
C THR A 17 4.68 -4.11 30.95
N LEU A 18 5.88 -3.74 30.49
CA LEU A 18 6.33 -4.08 29.14
C LEU A 18 6.34 -5.59 28.90
N ARG A 19 6.80 -6.39 29.86
CA ARG A 19 6.78 -7.86 29.73
C ARG A 19 5.37 -8.41 29.61
N VAL A 20 4.40 -7.88 30.36
CA VAL A 20 2.99 -8.27 30.21
C VAL A 20 2.48 -7.94 28.82
N TRP A 21 2.84 -6.79 28.27
CA TRP A 21 2.44 -6.39 26.92
C TRP A 21 3.06 -7.27 25.82
N LEU A 22 4.32 -7.67 26.01
CA LEU A 22 5.00 -8.63 25.12
C LEU A 22 4.37 -10.02 25.19
N ASP A 23 4.07 -10.52 26.39
CA ASP A 23 3.45 -11.84 26.61
C ASP A 23 2.04 -11.92 26.01
N LYS A 24 1.26 -10.84 26.13
CA LYS A 24 -0.07 -10.73 25.50
C LYS A 24 -0.01 -10.44 24.00
N GLY A 25 1.17 -10.20 23.43
CA GLY A 25 1.34 -9.83 22.04
C GLY A 25 0.77 -8.47 21.66
N TRP A 26 0.54 -7.58 22.64
CA TRP A 26 0.10 -6.20 22.38
C TRP A 26 1.19 -5.39 21.71
N ILE A 27 2.44 -5.69 22.03
CA ILE A 27 3.61 -5.14 21.35
C ILE A 27 4.41 -6.33 20.86
N VAL A 28 4.66 -6.37 19.56
CA VAL A 28 5.45 -7.42 18.93
C VAL A 28 6.65 -6.74 18.28
N PRO A 29 7.82 -6.72 18.94
CA PRO A 29 9.01 -6.17 18.33
C PRO A 29 9.40 -6.98 17.10
N SER A 30 9.89 -6.29 16.07
CA SER A 30 10.44 -6.98 14.91
C SER A 30 11.80 -7.56 15.27
N GLN A 31 11.98 -8.86 15.08
CA GLN A 31 13.27 -9.52 15.33
C GLN A 31 14.15 -9.36 14.10
N VAL A 32 15.24 -8.58 14.22
CA VAL A 32 16.24 -8.42 13.18
C VAL A 32 17.52 -9.11 13.65
N GLY A 33 17.69 -10.37 13.24
CA GLY A 33 18.73 -11.26 13.78
C GLY A 33 18.46 -11.57 15.26
N ASP A 34 19.48 -11.38 16.10
CA ASP A 34 19.38 -11.58 17.55
C ASP A 34 18.90 -10.33 18.33
N SER A 35 18.38 -9.31 17.63
CA SER A 35 18.01 -8.03 18.24
C SER A 35 16.54 -7.68 18.00
N ALA A 36 15.81 -7.44 19.09
CA ALA A 36 14.48 -6.87 19.07
C ALA A 36 14.53 -5.39 18.62
N VAL A 37 13.78 -5.07 17.56
CA VAL A 37 13.65 -3.72 17.00
C VAL A 37 12.24 -3.22 17.25
N PHE A 38 12.14 -2.17 18.07
CA PHE A 38 10.91 -1.41 18.26
C PHE A 38 10.84 -0.29 17.22
N ARG A 39 9.69 -0.16 16.56
CA ARG A 39 9.37 0.88 15.59
C ARG A 39 8.55 1.99 16.25
N ASP A 40 8.44 3.13 15.57
CA ASP A 40 7.60 4.24 16.04
C ASP A 40 6.12 3.86 16.20
N VAL A 41 5.65 2.90 15.38
CA VAL A 41 4.30 2.32 15.52
C VAL A 41 4.13 1.64 16.88
N ASP A 42 5.17 0.99 17.40
CA ASP A 42 5.11 0.33 18.71
C ASP A 42 5.05 1.35 19.85
N VAL A 43 5.74 2.49 19.70
CA VAL A 43 5.66 3.60 20.65
C VAL A 43 4.25 4.21 20.66
N ALA A 44 3.65 4.41 19.48
CA ALA A 44 2.27 4.91 19.37
C ALA A 44 1.26 3.92 19.97
N ARG A 45 1.44 2.61 19.72
CA ARG A 45 0.59 1.57 20.30
C ARG A 45 0.73 1.52 21.83
N ALA A 46 1.94 1.64 22.34
CA ALA A 46 2.23 1.69 23.77
C ALA A 46 1.60 2.89 24.48
N ALA A 47 1.62 4.07 23.84
CA ALA A 47 0.93 5.26 24.33
C ALA A 47 -0.60 5.05 24.36
N LEU A 48 -1.17 4.44 23.31
CA LEU A 48 -2.59 4.11 23.26
C LEU A 48 -3.00 3.15 24.38
N ILE A 49 -2.24 2.08 24.61
CA ILE A 49 -2.54 1.10 25.68
C ILE A 49 -2.57 1.80 27.04
N ARG A 50 -1.58 2.67 27.31
CA ARG A 50 -1.56 3.45 28.54
C ARG A 50 -2.78 4.36 28.66
N ASP A 51 -3.16 5.04 27.60
CA ASP A 51 -4.34 5.93 27.62
C ASP A 51 -5.64 5.13 27.87
N LEU A 52 -5.75 3.89 27.38
CA LEU A 52 -6.89 3.01 27.63
C LEU A 52 -6.94 2.51 29.09
N ASP A 53 -5.78 2.20 29.67
CA ASP A 53 -5.65 1.72 31.05
C ASP A 53 -5.85 2.86 32.06
N ASP A 54 -5.09 3.96 31.91
CA ASP A 54 -5.04 5.07 32.87
C ASP A 54 -6.26 5.99 32.81
N LEU A 55 -6.77 6.31 31.60
CA LEU A 55 -7.83 7.31 31.45
C LEU A 55 -9.22 6.68 31.42
N MET A 56 -9.35 5.46 30.92
CA MET A 56 -10.65 4.81 30.69
C MET A 56 -10.91 3.62 31.61
N GLY A 57 -9.91 3.15 32.37
CA GLY A 57 -10.04 2.01 33.27
C GLY A 57 -10.44 0.72 32.54
N ILE A 58 -10.07 0.60 31.27
CA ILE A 58 -10.42 -0.55 30.45
C ILE A 58 -9.57 -1.73 30.91
N ASN A 59 -10.23 -2.86 31.18
CA ASN A 59 -9.53 -4.08 31.57
C ASN A 59 -8.68 -4.62 30.42
N ASN A 60 -7.76 -5.54 30.73
CA ASN A 60 -6.87 -6.07 29.71
C ASN A 60 -7.62 -6.73 28.54
N GLU A 61 -8.74 -7.41 28.80
CA GLU A 61 -9.56 -8.03 27.74
C GLU A 61 -10.21 -6.98 26.82
N GLY A 62 -10.60 -5.83 27.35
CA GLY A 62 -11.08 -4.71 26.56
C GLY A 62 -9.96 -4.07 25.73
N ILE A 63 -8.74 -4.01 26.27
CA ILE A 63 -7.56 -3.55 25.53
C ILE A 63 -7.31 -4.46 24.32
N ASP A 64 -7.42 -5.78 24.47
CA ASP A 64 -7.31 -6.74 23.35
C ASP A 64 -8.29 -6.40 22.21
N VAL A 65 -9.56 -6.15 22.57
CA VAL A 65 -10.61 -5.82 21.59
C VAL A 65 -10.32 -4.49 20.89
N VAL A 66 -9.95 -3.44 21.65
CA VAL A 66 -9.66 -2.12 21.07
C VAL A 66 -8.45 -2.18 20.16
N LEU A 67 -7.38 -2.86 20.56
CA LEU A 67 -6.19 -3.04 19.71
C LEU A 67 -6.55 -3.78 18.41
N GLY A 68 -7.35 -4.84 18.49
CA GLY A 68 -7.83 -5.54 17.30
C GLY A 68 -8.67 -4.66 16.36
N LEU A 69 -9.48 -3.75 16.90
CA LEU A 69 -10.25 -2.80 16.09
C LEU A 69 -9.38 -1.72 15.44
N VAL A 70 -8.39 -1.23 16.18
CA VAL A 70 -7.40 -0.27 15.68
C VAL A 70 -6.57 -0.91 14.56
N ASP A 71 -6.16 -2.16 14.73
CA ASP A 71 -5.41 -2.90 13.72
C ASP A 71 -6.22 -3.09 12.43
N GLN A 72 -7.50 -3.44 12.55
CA GLN A 72 -8.43 -3.49 11.40
C GLN A 72 -8.55 -2.15 10.70
N LEU A 73 -8.59 -1.04 11.44
CA LEU A 73 -8.64 0.29 10.84
C LEU A 73 -7.34 0.61 10.09
N HIS A 74 -6.19 0.26 10.66
CA HIS A 74 -4.90 0.47 10.02
C HIS A 74 -4.74 -0.37 8.75
N MET A 75 -5.16 -1.63 8.76
CA MET A 75 -5.17 -2.49 7.57
C MET A 75 -6.01 -1.86 6.45
N ARG A 76 -7.24 -1.42 6.76
CA ARG A 76 -8.10 -0.79 5.76
C ARG A 76 -7.55 0.52 5.22
N ARG A 77 -6.94 1.35 6.07
CA ARG A 77 -6.29 2.60 5.63
C ARG A 77 -5.14 2.30 4.70
N HIS A 78 -4.31 1.31 5.04
CA HIS A 78 -3.22 0.87 4.19
C HIS A 78 -3.72 0.38 2.82
N ASP A 79 -4.75 -0.46 2.79
CA ASP A 79 -5.33 -0.95 1.53
C ASP A 79 -5.86 0.18 0.65
N PHE A 80 -6.52 1.16 1.27
CA PHE A 80 -7.02 2.33 0.58
C PHE A 80 -5.88 3.21 0.03
N ASP A 81 -4.85 3.47 0.84
CA ASP A 81 -3.68 4.25 0.41
C ASP A 81 -2.96 3.57 -0.75
N MET A 82 -2.83 2.24 -0.72
CA MET A 82 -2.28 1.45 -1.83
C MET A 82 -3.12 1.57 -3.11
N MET A 83 -4.45 1.48 -3.01
CA MET A 83 -5.34 1.67 -4.15
C MET A 83 -5.19 3.06 -4.76
N VAL A 84 -5.15 4.11 -3.94
CA VAL A 84 -4.97 5.49 -4.39
C VAL A 84 -3.62 5.66 -5.10
N GLU A 85 -2.56 5.04 -4.59
CA GLU A 85 -1.24 5.12 -5.22
C GLU A 85 -1.21 4.45 -6.60
N VAL A 86 -1.84 3.28 -6.75
CA VAL A 86 -1.99 2.61 -8.05
C VAL A 86 -2.74 3.49 -9.05
N LEU A 87 -3.83 4.15 -8.61
CA LEU A 87 -4.59 5.07 -9.46
C LEU A 87 -3.77 6.30 -9.87
N ARG A 88 -2.95 6.85 -8.97
CA ARG A 88 -2.04 7.96 -9.29
C ARG A 88 -0.98 7.54 -10.31
N ALA A 89 -0.36 6.38 -10.13
CA ALA A 89 0.64 5.85 -11.05
C ALA A 89 0.05 5.65 -12.46
N ALA A 90 -1.15 5.07 -12.57
CA ALA A 90 -1.83 4.86 -13.85
C ALA A 90 -2.18 6.16 -14.59
N GLY A 91 -2.41 7.27 -13.86
CA GLY A 91 -2.68 8.59 -14.44
C GLY A 91 -1.47 9.23 -15.12
N THR A 92 -0.24 8.83 -14.77
CA THR A 92 0.98 9.45 -15.31
C THR A 92 1.40 8.95 -16.69
N GLU A 93 0.99 7.74 -17.09
CA GLU A 93 1.31 7.19 -18.42
C GLU A 93 0.42 7.75 -19.54
N GLN A 94 -0.81 8.18 -19.23
CA GLN A 94 -1.76 8.69 -20.23
C GLN A 94 -1.50 10.15 -20.66
N ASP A 95 -0.83 10.95 -19.82
CA ASP A 95 -0.51 12.36 -20.14
C ASP A 95 0.73 12.53 -21.02
N SER A 96 1.64 11.54 -21.05
CA SER A 96 2.84 11.60 -21.91
C SER A 96 2.50 11.47 -23.40
N ALA A 97 1.42 10.75 -23.74
CA ALA A 97 0.98 10.57 -25.13
C ALA A 97 0.10 11.72 -25.69
N ARG A 98 -0.41 12.61 -24.83
CA ARG A 98 -1.31 13.73 -25.25
C ARG A 98 -0.58 15.04 -25.53
N SER A 99 0.71 15.16 -25.18
CA SER A 99 1.46 16.42 -25.26
C SER A 99 2.12 16.74 -26.60
N GLN A 100 1.94 15.93 -27.65
CA GLN A 100 2.49 16.28 -28.97
C GLN A 100 1.52 17.22 -29.71
N PRO A 101 1.80 18.53 -29.85
CA PRO A 101 1.04 19.34 -30.75
C PRO A 101 1.28 18.81 -32.16
N ARG A 102 0.22 18.32 -32.82
CA ARG A 102 0.21 18.08 -34.26
C ARG A 102 0.43 19.43 -34.94
N ARG A 103 1.69 19.75 -35.22
CA ARG A 103 2.04 20.91 -36.03
C ARG A 103 1.75 20.56 -37.49
N CYS A 104 0.60 21.00 -37.98
CA CYS A 104 0.36 21.15 -39.40
C CYS A 104 1.38 22.14 -39.99
N ALA A 105 1.99 21.70 -41.10
CA ALA A 105 2.61 22.45 -42.20
C ALA A 105 3.66 23.52 -41.89
N ASP A 106 4.88 23.34 -42.43
CA ASP A 106 5.42 24.23 -43.46
C ASP A 106 6.85 23.84 -43.87
N LYS A 107 6.95 23.09 -44.97
CA LYS A 107 8.06 23.22 -45.93
C LYS A 107 7.51 22.91 -47.33
N PHE A 108 7.20 23.97 -48.06
CA PHE A 108 7.09 23.97 -49.51
C PHE A 108 8.48 23.68 -50.11
N SER A 109 8.63 22.59 -50.87
CA SER A 109 9.48 22.58 -52.08
C SER A 109 9.30 21.29 -52.88
N THR A 110 8.76 21.47 -54.08
CA THR A 110 9.12 20.76 -55.33
C THR A 110 8.96 19.23 -55.41
N SER A 111 7.89 18.82 -56.09
CA SER A 111 7.80 17.61 -56.92
C SER A 111 8.94 17.57 -57.97
N PRO A 112 9.34 16.40 -58.55
CA PRO A 112 8.42 15.60 -59.37
C PRO A 112 8.61 14.05 -59.40
N LYS A 113 7.46 13.38 -59.63
CA LYS A 113 7.22 12.13 -60.41
C LYS A 113 8.01 10.85 -60.05
N SER A 114 7.29 9.82 -59.57
CA SER A 114 7.00 8.64 -60.41
C SER A 114 6.01 7.65 -59.76
N LYS A 115 5.11 7.16 -60.62
CA LYS A 115 4.49 5.83 -60.70
C LYS A 115 3.92 5.16 -59.44
N VAL A 116 2.59 5.25 -59.36
CA VAL A 116 1.60 4.20 -59.06
C VAL A 116 2.20 2.79 -58.90
N ALA A 117 2.01 2.23 -57.71
CA ALA A 117 1.88 0.80 -57.49
C ALA A 117 0.75 0.58 -56.47
N THR A 118 -0.43 0.24 -57.00
CA THR A 118 -1.50 -0.48 -56.33
C THR A 118 -0.93 -1.74 -55.67
N LEU A 119 -1.25 -2.02 -54.41
CA LEU A 119 -1.51 -3.39 -53.94
C LEU A 119 -2.15 -3.39 -52.54
N GLU A 120 -3.45 -3.66 -52.53
CA GLU A 120 -4.18 -4.58 -51.65
C GLU A 120 -4.07 -4.44 -50.11
N LEU A 121 -5.20 -4.05 -49.50
CA LEU A 121 -5.60 -4.53 -48.17
C LEU A 121 -5.83 -6.05 -48.22
N PRO A 122 -5.42 -6.80 -47.19
CA PRO A 122 -6.17 -7.97 -46.77
C PRO A 122 -7.02 -7.63 -45.54
N HIS A 123 -8.31 -7.67 -45.81
CA HIS A 123 -9.39 -7.97 -44.89
C HIS A 123 -9.04 -9.20 -44.03
N ALA A 124 -9.01 -9.07 -42.69
CA ALA A 124 -9.19 -10.18 -41.77
C ALA A 124 -9.69 -9.66 -40.41
N ILE A 125 -10.99 -9.36 -40.40
CA ILE A 125 -11.82 -9.36 -39.21
C ILE A 125 -11.99 -10.82 -38.74
N GLN A 126 -12.12 -10.99 -37.41
CA GLN A 126 -12.58 -12.17 -36.65
C GLN A 126 -11.60 -13.30 -36.31
N ARG A 127 -11.25 -13.38 -35.02
CA ARG A 127 -11.81 -14.42 -34.11
C ARG A 127 -11.57 -14.04 -32.64
N VAL A 128 -12.66 -13.82 -31.92
CA VAL A 128 -12.72 -13.99 -30.46
C VAL A 128 -13.04 -15.46 -30.22
N PRO A 129 -12.25 -16.21 -29.43
CA PRO A 129 -12.73 -17.46 -28.87
C PRO A 129 -13.54 -17.14 -27.61
N ASP A 130 -14.86 -17.33 -27.73
CA ASP A 130 -15.73 -17.61 -26.59
C ASP A 130 -15.24 -18.88 -25.90
N ALA A 131 -14.95 -18.78 -24.60
CA ALA A 131 -14.88 -19.92 -23.70
C ALA A 131 -15.32 -19.47 -22.30
N SER A 132 -16.61 -19.18 -22.18
CA SER A 132 -17.35 -19.37 -20.93
C SER A 132 -17.67 -20.86 -20.78
N CYS A 133 -17.82 -21.29 -19.53
CA CYS A 133 -18.23 -22.62 -19.03
C CYS A 133 -17.14 -23.68 -18.86
N ALA A 134 -16.61 -23.77 -17.64
CA ALA A 134 -16.57 -25.03 -16.89
C ALA A 134 -16.42 -24.73 -15.39
N LEU A 135 -16.97 -25.63 -14.56
CA LEU A 135 -16.89 -25.74 -13.09
C LEU A 135 -17.99 -24.94 -12.34
N HIS A 136 -18.88 -25.53 -11.54
CA HIS A 136 -18.96 -26.89 -10.99
C HIS A 136 -20.39 -27.06 -10.43
N GLU A 137 -21.03 -28.22 -10.66
CA GLU A 137 -22.03 -28.78 -9.72
C GLU A 137 -21.31 -29.42 -8.53
#